data_AF-A0A5B0SI05-F1
#
_entry.id   AF-A0A5B0SI05-F1
#
_cell.length_a   1.000
_cell.length_b   1.000
_cell.length_c   1.000
_cell.angle_alpha   90.00
_cell.angle_beta   90.00
_cell.angle_gamma   90.00
#
_symmetry.space_group_name_H-M   'P 1'
#
loop_
_entity.id
_entity.type
_entity.pdbx_description
1 polymer ?
#
loop_
_entity_poly.entity_id
_entity_poly.type
_entity_poly.pdbx_seq_one_letter_code
_entity_poly.pdbx_strand_id
1 'polypeptide(L)'
;MSSLMSCTSFSVVMKTQYQEAAKTKITISSEQWNHIVDACYKQFCSPEARSAAARDANPKLSNTLIMLHDFSSVVEAKRAMQAGDIGRLMIVWKKWCIMTQGLKGLTNYSS
;
A
#
# COMPACT_ATOMS: atom_id res chain seq x y z
N MET A 1 21.82 -1.51 4.76
CA MET A 1 21.27 -1.26 3.41
C MET A 1 19.81 -0.87 3.58
N SER A 2 19.60 0.40 3.90
CA SER A 2 18.40 0.93 4.56
C SER A 2 17.49 1.53 3.50
N SER A 3 16.43 0.81 3.13
CA SER A 3 15.49 1.29 2.11
C SER A 3 14.60 2.38 2.70
N LEU A 4 15.04 3.63 2.55
CA LEU A 4 14.31 4.87 2.83
C LEU A 4 13.24 5.07 1.76
N MET A 5 12.05 4.51 1.95
CA MET A 5 10.87 4.93 1.20
C MET A 5 10.10 5.90 2.09
N SER A 6 10.42 7.19 1.93
CA SER A 6 9.76 8.28 2.63
C SER A 6 8.26 8.25 2.29
N CYS A 7 7.43 8.12 3.31
CA CYS A 7 5.98 8.02 3.23
C CYS A 7 5.37 9.40 2.91
N THR A 8 5.70 9.99 1.76
CA THR A 8 5.22 11.33 1.34
C THR A 8 3.91 11.28 0.55
N SER A 9 3.52 10.13 0.01
CA SER A 9 2.34 10.02 -0.85
C SER A 9 0.99 10.10 -0.12
N PHE A 10 0.93 9.75 1.18
CA PHE A 10 -0.35 9.75 1.91
C PHE A 10 -0.80 11.14 2.35
N SER A 11 0.14 12.06 2.59
CA SER A 11 -0.16 13.42 3.09
C SER A 11 -0.87 14.32 2.07
N VAL A 12 -0.66 14.07 0.76
CA VAL A 12 -1.28 14.86 -0.32
C VAL A 12 -2.78 14.57 -0.44
N VAL A 13 -3.20 13.32 -0.21
CA VAL A 13 -4.60 12.90 -0.34
C VAL A 13 -5.46 13.46 0.81
N MET A 14 -4.89 13.61 2.01
CA MET A 14 -5.62 14.01 3.22
C MET A 14 -5.84 15.53 3.37
N LYS A 15 -5.46 16.36 2.38
CA LYS A 15 -5.53 17.85 2.44
C LYS A 15 -4.99 18.45 3.75
N THR A 16 -4.10 17.74 4.45
CA THR A 16 -3.49 18.24 5.68
C THR A 16 -2.33 19.12 5.25
N GLN A 17 -2.57 20.43 5.21
CA GLN A 17 -1.52 21.40 4.94
C GLN A 17 -0.40 21.19 5.95
N TYR A 18 0.78 20.83 5.44
CA TYR A 18 2.09 20.92 6.05
C TYR A 18 2.08 21.00 7.59
N GLN A 19 1.75 19.89 8.26
CA GLN A 19 2.20 19.73 9.64
C GLN A 19 3.72 19.63 9.55
N GLU A 20 4.45 20.55 10.18
CA GLU A 20 5.89 20.39 10.36
C GLU A 20 6.10 18.99 10.93
N ALA A 21 6.65 18.09 10.11
CA ALA A 21 6.93 16.74 10.54
C ALA A 21 7.77 16.85 11.81
N ALA A 22 7.26 16.28 12.91
CA ALA A 22 7.84 16.43 14.22
C ALA A 22 9.38 16.38 14.15
N LYS A 23 10.03 17.43 14.64
CA LYS A 23 11.48 17.69 14.51
C LYS A 23 12.33 16.54 15.08
N THR A 24 11.72 15.69 15.91
CA THR A 24 12.27 14.47 16.47
C THR A 24 11.89 13.26 15.62
N LYS A 25 12.88 12.72 14.90
CA LYS A 25 12.76 11.45 14.17
C LYS A 25 12.57 10.30 15.18
N ILE A 26 11.35 9.79 15.27
CA ILE A 26 11.07 8.60 16.09
C ILE A 26 11.78 7.41 15.43
N THR A 27 12.67 6.76 16.18
CA THR A 27 13.35 5.54 15.73
C THR A 27 12.54 4.36 16.25
N ILE A 28 11.89 3.64 15.35
CA ILE A 28 11.14 2.41 15.65
C ILE A 28 12.05 1.23 15.32
N SER A 29 12.03 0.18 16.15
CA SER A 29 12.78 -1.04 15.85
C SER A 29 12.21 -1.73 14.60
N SER A 30 13.05 -2.44 13.83
CA SER A 30 12.57 -3.16 12.64
C SER A 30 11.53 -4.23 12.98
N GLU A 31 11.63 -4.85 14.15
CA GLU A 31 10.66 -5.83 14.64
C GLU A 31 9.28 -5.20 14.88
N GLN A 32 9.25 -4.09 15.63
CA GLN A 32 8.01 -3.35 15.88
C GLN A 32 7.42 -2.81 14.58
N TRP A 33 8.27 -2.34 13.66
CA TRP A 33 7.84 -1.90 12.34
C TRP A 33 7.16 -3.03 11.54
N ASN A 34 7.79 -4.20 11.46
CA ASN A 34 7.24 -5.36 10.76
C ASN A 34 5.92 -5.80 11.40
N HIS A 35 5.84 -5.80 12.74
CA HIS A 35 4.61 -6.12 13.45
C HIS A 35 3.46 -5.16 13.08
N ILE A 36 3.73 -3.84 13.03
CA ILE A 36 2.74 -2.84 12.63
C ILE A 36 2.29 -3.07 11.17
N VAL A 37 3.24 -3.33 10.27
CA VAL A 37 2.93 -3.60 8.86
C VAL A 37 2.07 -4.86 8.71
N ASP A 38 2.40 -5.94 9.42
CA ASP A 38 1.65 -7.19 9.35
C ASP A 38 0.27 -7.08 9.98
N ALA A 39 0.13 -6.37 11.11
CA ALA A 39 -1.16 -6.11 11.74
C ALA A 39 -2.08 -5.31 10.80
N CYS A 40 -1.56 -4.23 10.22
CA CYS A 40 -2.29 -3.43 9.24
C CYS A 40 -2.68 -4.27 8.01
N TYR A 41 -1.75 -5.07 7.49
CA TYR A 41 -2.03 -5.93 6.34
C TYR A 41 -3.14 -6.94 6.64
N LYS A 42 -3.08 -7.62 7.80
CA LYS A 42 -4.10 -8.59 8.20
C LYS A 42 -5.48 -7.95 8.36
N GLN A 43 -5.54 -6.76 8.95
CA GLN A 43 -6.81 -6.10 9.27
C GLN A 43 -7.51 -5.48 8.06
N PHE A 44 -6.76 -4.94 7.09
CA PHE A 44 -7.34 -4.15 6.00
C PHE A 44 -7.04 -4.69 4.61
N CYS A 45 -5.86 -5.30 4.42
CA CYS A 45 -5.34 -5.66 3.10
C CYS A 45 -5.46 -7.15 2.78
N SER A 46 -5.83 -7.98 3.75
CA SER A 46 -5.93 -9.43 3.56
C SER A 46 -7.17 -9.82 2.74
N PRO A 47 -7.12 -10.92 1.97
CA PRO A 47 -8.30 -11.47 1.31
C PRO A 47 -9.43 -11.76 2.28
N GLU A 48 -9.09 -12.21 3.50
CA GLU A 48 -10.04 -12.53 4.55
C GLU A 48 -10.75 -11.27 5.05
N ALA A 49 -10.02 -10.18 5.29
CA ALA A 49 -10.60 -8.90 5.69
C ALA A 49 -11.58 -8.36 4.65
N ARG A 50 -11.21 -8.43 3.36
CA ARG A 50 -12.12 -8.02 2.27
C ARG A 50 -13.36 -8.91 2.18
N SER A 51 -13.17 -10.21 2.29
CA SER A 51 -14.28 -11.18 2.24
C SER A 51 -15.24 -10.99 3.42
N ALA A 52 -14.70 -10.67 4.60
CA ALA A 52 -15.50 -10.34 5.78
C ALA A 52 -16.28 -9.03 5.57
N ALA A 53 -15.62 -7.97 5.11
CA ALA A 53 -16.27 -6.68 4.84
C ALA A 53 -17.31 -6.76 3.71
N ALA A 54 -17.10 -7.61 2.71
CA ALA A 54 -18.08 -7.81 1.63
C ALA A 54 -19.34 -8.57 2.08
N ARG A 55 -19.22 -9.41 3.13
CA ARG A 55 -20.37 -10.09 3.75
C ARG A 55 -21.08 -9.23 4.80
N ASP A 56 -20.43 -8.17 5.27
CA ASP A 56 -20.99 -7.26 6.26
C ASP A 56 -22.07 -6.38 5.61
N ALA A 57 -23.07 -5.99 6.40
CA ALA A 57 -24.17 -5.14 5.95
C ALA A 57 -23.73 -3.68 5.69
N ASN A 58 -22.49 -3.32 6.03
CA ASN A 58 -21.94 -1.98 5.84
C ASN A 58 -21.19 -1.86 4.49
N PRO A 59 -21.83 -1.32 3.43
CA PRO A 59 -21.20 -1.18 2.12
C PRO A 59 -20.04 -0.17 2.13
N LYS A 60 -20.02 0.77 3.08
CA LYS A 60 -18.95 1.79 3.15
C LYS A 60 -17.61 1.13 3.48
N LEU A 61 -17.61 0.19 4.43
CA LEU A 61 -16.40 -0.53 4.82
C LEU A 61 -15.85 -1.35 3.66
N SER A 62 -16.71 -2.11 2.98
CA SER A 62 -16.32 -2.90 1.81
C SER A 62 -15.70 -2.02 0.71
N ASN A 63 -16.34 -0.90 0.36
CA ASN A 63 -15.84 0.03 -0.64
C ASN A 63 -14.50 0.66 -0.23
N THR A 64 -14.32 1.00 1.05
CA THR A 64 -13.04 1.52 1.55
C THR A 64 -11.91 0.48 1.47
N LEU A 65 -12.17 -0.79 1.82
CA LEU A 65 -11.16 -1.84 1.70
C LEU A 65 -10.81 -2.16 0.25
N ILE A 66 -11.77 -2.02 -0.68
CA ILE A 66 -11.50 -2.13 -2.13
C ILE A 66 -10.54 -1.04 -2.59
N MET A 67 -10.72 0.22 -2.15
CA MET A 67 -9.77 1.30 -2.47
C MET A 67 -8.38 1.06 -1.85
N LEU A 68 -8.31 0.45 -0.67
CA LEU A 68 -7.04 0.13 -0.01
C LEU A 68 -6.33 -1.09 -0.61
N HIS A 69 -7.04 -1.92 -1.38
CA HIS A 69 -6.50 -3.13 -1.98
C HIS A 69 -5.26 -2.87 -2.85
N ASP A 70 -5.21 -1.73 -3.54
CA ASP A 70 -4.06 -1.42 -4.39
C ASP A 70 -2.79 -1.19 -3.57
N PHE A 71 -2.89 -0.72 -2.32
CA PHE A 71 -1.75 -0.62 -1.41
C PHE A 71 -1.26 -1.98 -0.91
N SER A 72 -2.13 -2.99 -0.83
CA SER A 72 -1.74 -4.35 -0.42
C SER A 72 -0.68 -4.96 -1.34
N SER A 73 -0.74 -4.59 -2.64
CA SER A 73 0.15 -5.11 -3.66
C SER A 73 1.62 -4.71 -3.44
N VAL A 74 1.89 -3.61 -2.73
CA VAL A 74 3.27 -3.21 -2.37
C VAL A 74 3.89 -4.21 -1.39
N VAL A 75 3.12 -4.65 -0.39
CA VAL A 75 3.57 -5.66 0.59
C VAL A 75 3.75 -7.01 -0.10
N GLU A 76 2.87 -7.34 -1.05
CA GLU A 76 2.96 -8.58 -1.82
C GLU A 76 4.16 -8.61 -2.77
N ALA A 77 4.47 -7.50 -3.44
CA ALA A 77 5.68 -7.37 -4.25
C ALA A 77 6.94 -7.55 -3.39
N LYS A 78 6.99 -6.91 -2.21
CA LYS A 78 8.11 -7.07 -1.27
C LYS A 78 8.29 -8.54 -0.86
N ARG A 79 7.22 -9.22 -0.48
CA ARG A 79 7.26 -10.63 -0.08
C ARG A 79 7.64 -11.55 -1.24
N ALA A 80 7.14 -11.29 -2.45
CA ALA A 80 7.50 -12.03 -3.65
C ALA A 80 8.99 -11.89 -3.99
N MET A 81 9.53 -10.67 -3.90
CA MET A 81 10.97 -10.43 -4.08
C MET A 81 11.81 -11.15 -3.02
N GLN A 82 11.39 -11.15 -1.76
CA GLN A 82 12.10 -11.85 -0.67
C GLN A 82 12.05 -13.37 -0.83
N ALA A 83 10.94 -13.91 -1.35
CA ALA A 83 10.78 -15.35 -1.60
C ALA A 83 11.40 -15.81 -2.94
N GLY A 84 11.89 -14.89 -3.77
CA GLY A 84 12.37 -15.21 -5.12
C GLY A 84 11.26 -15.61 -6.11
N ASP A 85 9.99 -15.31 -5.78
CA ASP A 85 8.84 -15.63 -6.62
C ASP A 85 8.64 -14.54 -7.68
N ILE A 86 9.39 -14.66 -8.78
CA ILE A 86 9.34 -13.73 -9.91
C ILE A 86 7.94 -13.75 -10.57
N GLY A 87 7.29 -14.91 -10.62
CA GLY A 87 5.95 -15.05 -11.23
C GLY A 87 4.92 -14.18 -10.52
N ARG A 88 4.88 -14.25 -9.20
CA ARG A 88 3.99 -13.40 -8.38
C ARG A 88 4.35 -11.92 -8.48
N LEU A 89 5.65 -11.58 -8.54
CA LEU A 89 6.09 -10.20 -8.73
C LEU A 89 5.61 -9.62 -10.07
N MET A 90 5.70 -10.40 -11.15
CA MET A 90 5.23 -9.98 -12.49
C MET A 90 3.73 -9.71 -12.54
N ILE A 91 2.93 -10.46 -11.78
CA ILE A 91 1.49 -10.23 -11.66
C ILE A 91 1.22 -8.86 -11.00
N VAL A 92 1.93 -8.54 -9.92
CA VAL A 92 1.80 -7.24 -9.24
C VAL A 92 2.22 -6.10 -10.17
N TRP A 93 3.35 -6.24 -10.86
CA TRP A 93 3.82 -5.26 -11.84
C TRP A 93 2.80 -5.02 -12.95
N LYS A 94 2.22 -6.08 -13.52
CA LYS A 94 1.19 -5.96 -14.56
C LYS A 94 -0.02 -5.17 -14.06
N LYS A 95 -0.47 -5.41 -12.82
CA LYS A 95 -1.56 -4.65 -12.20
C LYS A 95 -1.21 -3.16 -12.10
N TRP A 96 0.01 -2.82 -11.67
CA TRP A 96 0.48 -1.44 -11.57
C TRP A 96 0.53 -0.75 -12.94
N CYS A 97 1.03 -1.42 -13.97
CA CYS A 97 1.05 -0.91 -15.34
C CYS A 97 -0.36 -0.56 -15.85
N ILE A 98 -1.37 -1.38 -15.51
CA ILE A 98 -2.76 -1.10 -15.91
C ILE A 98 -3.34 0.09 -15.10
N MET A 99 -3.09 0.14 -13.80
CA MET A 99 -3.58 1.25 -12.96
C MET A 99 -2.96 2.60 -13.38
N THR A 100 -1.68 2.62 -13.76
CA THR A 100 -1.00 3.84 -14.19
C THR A 100 -1.50 4.35 -15.54
N GLN A 101 -1.97 3.47 -16.43
CA GLN A 101 -2.61 3.88 -17.69
C GLN A 101 -3.92 4.67 -17.48
N GLY A 102 -4.61 4.44 -16.34
CA GLY A 102 -5.82 5.18 -15.98
C GLY A 102 -5.55 6.61 -15.47
N LEU A 103 -4.31 6.93 -15.12
CA LEU A 103 -3.90 8.24 -14.63
C LEU A 103 -3.69 9.20 -15.82
N LYS A 104 -4.76 9.89 -16.24
CA LYS A 104 -4.69 10.94 -17.27
C LYS A 104 -3.78 12.08 -16.78
N GLY A 105 -2.78 12.45 -17.59
CA GLY A 105 -1.88 13.58 -17.31
C GLY A 105 -0.44 13.21 -16.96
N LEU A 106 -0.07 11.93 -16.92
CA LEU A 106 1.33 11.48 -16.84
C LEU A 106 1.98 11.41 -18.23
N THR A 107 2.02 12.53 -18.94
CA THR A 107 2.65 12.63 -20.29
C THR A 107 4.17 12.41 -20.29
N ASN A 108 4.80 12.37 -19.12
CA ASN A 108 6.24 12.11 -19.00
C ASN A 108 6.62 10.62 -19.12
N TYR A 109 5.63 9.70 -19.13
CA TYR A 109 5.86 8.26 -19.21
C TYR A 109 5.21 7.61 -20.45
N SER A 110 4.70 8.42 -21.39
CA SER A 110 4.09 7.95 -22.65
C SER A 110 5.11 7.85 -23.80
N SER A 111 6.35 7.48 -23.49
CA SER A 111 7.41 7.25 -24.48
C SER A 111 7.49 5.77 -24.86
#